data_AF-A0A1X7HPZ9-F1
#
_entry.id   AF-A0A1X7HPZ9-F1
#
_cell.length_a   1.000
_cell.length_b   1.000
_cell.length_c   1.000
_cell.angle_alpha   90.00
_cell.angle_beta   90.00
_cell.angle_gamma   90.00
#
_symmetry.space_group_name_H-M   'P 1'
#
loop_
_entity.id
_entity.type
_entity.pdbx_description
1 polymer ?
#
loop_
_entity_poly.entity_id
_entity_poly.type
_entity_poly.pdbx_seq_one_letter_code
_entity_poly.pdbx_strand_id
1 'polypeptide(L)'
;MPTLDTDRFAKVLALAGSDHDGEALAALRKARGMLQTAGMTFTDVAQRMGTPAVPDNSASFTDAEFDDLMRQWAEPTAKKKPAPYVDPCGNKWGSKADYESWKASNDARFERDRQKHAAERAAIIARYGCFEAAAARDEREQLLHEAAMPWLEGANVEVDPEFAHQSGRWHKRMGGWEPYGSTKHPVAPCRLAIENAYPMPSTIREARDEHLAWEQRSRELDLIQEAYGAYEVLDLPAHYRWERVRRLYESELPIVTMDDLHIRLQFARDADNTHDVCDAVPSIIDAFERLVMHAPHATSVGAPPSRRPRKTKPKAATAPADPRQRDLFPENGATP
;
A
#
# COMPACT_ATOMS: atom_id res chain seq x y z
N MET A 1 -46.05 -1.21 -5.98
CA MET A 1 -44.67 -1.38 -5.49
C MET A 1 -44.23 -2.79 -5.83
N PRO A 2 -42.98 -3.02 -6.25
CA PRO A 2 -42.47 -4.36 -6.57
C PRO A 2 -42.51 -5.25 -5.33
N THR A 3 -43.08 -6.44 -5.45
CA THR A 3 -43.07 -7.45 -4.39
C THR A 3 -41.68 -8.07 -4.30
N LEU A 4 -41.14 -8.26 -3.09
CA LEU A 4 -39.84 -8.88 -2.88
C LEU A 4 -39.89 -10.36 -3.29
N ASP A 5 -39.04 -10.76 -4.24
CA ASP A 5 -38.80 -12.17 -4.59
C ASP A 5 -37.97 -12.82 -3.46
N THR A 6 -38.65 -13.56 -2.59
CA THR A 6 -38.08 -14.16 -1.38
C THR A 6 -37.06 -15.25 -1.68
N ASP A 7 -37.27 -16.03 -2.74
CA ASP A 7 -36.39 -17.14 -3.11
C ASP A 7 -35.07 -16.61 -3.68
N ARG A 8 -35.15 -15.58 -4.52
CA ARG A 8 -33.97 -14.90 -5.04
C ARG A 8 -33.23 -14.16 -3.93
N PHE A 9 -33.94 -13.53 -3.00
CA PHE A 9 -33.34 -12.85 -1.86
C PHE A 9 -32.60 -13.83 -0.95
N ALA A 10 -33.21 -14.97 -0.62
CA ALA A 10 -32.59 -16.03 0.19
C ALA A 10 -31.33 -16.60 -0.47
N LYS A 11 -31.35 -16.86 -1.79
CA LYS A 11 -30.17 -17.30 -2.55
C LYS A 11 -29.03 -16.29 -2.53
N VAL A 12 -29.34 -14.99 -2.66
CA VAL A 12 -28.33 -13.92 -2.57
C VAL A 12 -27.79 -13.80 -1.15
N LEU A 13 -28.63 -13.94 -0.12
CA LEU A 13 -28.19 -13.88 1.27
C LEU A 13 -27.33 -15.08 1.67
N ALA A 14 -27.58 -16.27 1.12
CA ALA A 14 -26.73 -17.45 1.33
C ALA A 14 -25.29 -17.24 0.82
N LEU A 15 -25.11 -16.48 -0.27
CA LEU A 15 -23.79 -16.12 -0.79
C LEU A 15 -23.02 -15.16 0.13
N ALA A 16 -23.70 -14.48 1.06
CA ALA A 16 -23.03 -13.67 2.07
C ALA A 16 -22.22 -14.50 3.08
N GLY A 17 -22.42 -15.83 3.12
CA GLY A 17 -21.61 -16.76 3.90
C GLY A 17 -20.39 -17.34 3.15
N SER A 18 -20.01 -16.78 2.01
CA SER A 18 -18.80 -17.19 1.26
C SER A 18 -17.52 -16.88 2.07
N ASP A 19 -16.50 -17.75 1.96
CA ASP A 19 -15.16 -17.54 2.54
C ASP A 19 -14.35 -16.43 1.82
N HIS A 20 -14.93 -15.81 0.79
CA HIS A 20 -14.34 -14.72 0.04
C HIS A 20 -15.03 -13.38 0.36
N ASP A 21 -14.32 -12.52 1.09
CA ASP A 21 -14.83 -11.23 1.59
C ASP A 21 -15.46 -10.35 0.49
N GLY A 22 -14.84 -10.34 -0.70
CA GLY A 22 -15.34 -9.57 -1.85
C GLY A 22 -16.70 -10.07 -2.36
N GLU A 23 -16.91 -11.38 -2.38
CA GLU A 23 -18.16 -12.00 -2.81
C GLU A 23 -19.25 -11.80 -1.76
N ALA A 24 -18.91 -11.97 -0.48
CA ALA A 24 -19.82 -11.76 0.63
C ALA A 24 -20.34 -10.31 0.68
N LEU A 25 -19.45 -9.32 0.51
CA LEU A 25 -19.83 -7.91 0.45
C LEU A 25 -20.68 -7.57 -0.77
N ALA A 26 -20.38 -8.13 -1.94
CA ALA A 26 -21.17 -7.94 -3.15
C ALA A 26 -22.59 -8.51 -2.99
N ALA A 27 -22.71 -9.68 -2.36
CA ALA A 27 -23.98 -10.32 -2.04
C ALA A 27 -24.83 -9.47 -1.07
N LEU A 28 -24.22 -8.94 0.00
CA LEU A 28 -24.91 -8.05 0.95
C LEU A 28 -25.40 -6.75 0.30
N ARG A 29 -24.59 -6.14 -0.57
CA ARG A 29 -24.98 -4.94 -1.33
C ARG A 29 -26.17 -5.23 -2.25
N LYS A 30 -26.16 -6.37 -2.92
CA LYS A 30 -27.25 -6.81 -3.79
C LYS A 30 -28.53 -7.10 -3.00
N ALA A 31 -28.42 -7.79 -1.86
CA ALA A 31 -29.54 -8.01 -0.95
C ALA A 31 -30.16 -6.69 -0.48
N ARG A 32 -29.34 -5.70 -0.10
CA ARG A 32 -29.81 -4.37 0.27
C ARG A 32 -30.58 -3.66 -0.85
N GLY A 33 -30.08 -3.74 -2.10
CA GLY A 33 -30.77 -3.17 -3.25
C GLY A 33 -32.14 -3.80 -3.53
N MET A 34 -32.25 -5.13 -3.34
CA MET A 34 -33.53 -5.84 -3.46
C MET A 34 -34.54 -5.37 -2.41
N LEU A 35 -34.11 -5.17 -1.16
CA LEU A 35 -34.97 -4.65 -0.10
C LEU A 35 -35.41 -3.20 -0.37
N GLN A 36 -34.49 -2.33 -0.80
CA GLN A 36 -34.82 -0.95 -1.17
C GLN A 36 -35.85 -0.88 -2.30
N THR A 37 -35.72 -1.74 -3.31
CA THR A 37 -36.68 -1.81 -4.44
C THR A 37 -38.08 -2.23 -3.96
N ALA A 38 -38.14 -3.08 -2.93
CA ALA A 38 -39.37 -3.51 -2.30
C ALA A 38 -39.89 -2.55 -1.21
N GLY A 39 -39.19 -1.43 -0.94
CA GLY A 39 -39.54 -0.50 0.13
C GLY A 39 -39.38 -1.09 1.53
N MET A 40 -38.46 -2.04 1.71
CA MET A 40 -38.20 -2.76 2.96
C MET A 40 -36.77 -2.51 3.45
N THR A 41 -36.57 -2.73 4.74
CA THR A 41 -35.26 -2.72 5.42
C THR A 41 -34.93 -4.12 5.94
N PHE A 42 -33.67 -4.36 6.31
CA PHE A 42 -33.28 -5.62 6.97
C PHE A 42 -34.02 -5.84 8.30
N THR A 43 -34.35 -4.75 9.00
CA THR A 43 -35.15 -4.78 10.22
C THR A 43 -36.56 -5.30 9.95
N ASP A 44 -37.19 -4.88 8.85
CA ASP A 44 -38.53 -5.36 8.46
C ASP A 44 -38.52 -6.87 8.14
N VAL A 45 -37.44 -7.36 7.53
CA VAL A 45 -37.25 -8.80 7.26
C VAL A 45 -37.05 -9.58 8.57
N ALA A 46 -36.18 -9.09 9.46
CA ALA A 46 -35.93 -9.73 10.76
C ALA A 46 -37.19 -9.77 11.64
N GLN A 47 -37.99 -8.71 11.63
CA GLN A 47 -39.27 -8.66 12.34
C GLN A 47 -40.30 -9.62 11.76
N ARG A 48 -40.33 -9.82 10.43
CA ARG A 48 -41.19 -10.81 9.78
C ARG A 48 -40.77 -12.25 10.07
N MET A 49 -39.47 -12.52 10.21
CA MET A 49 -38.96 -13.85 10.58
C MET A 49 -39.06 -14.14 12.10
N GLY A 50 -39.29 -13.12 12.92
CA GLY A 50 -39.47 -13.23 14.37
C GLY A 50 -40.79 -13.85 14.82
N THR A 51 -41.68 -14.23 13.89
CA THR A 51 -42.90 -14.99 14.21
C THR A 51 -42.67 -16.43 13.74
N PRO A 52 -42.42 -17.41 14.62
CA PRO A 52 -42.28 -18.80 14.21
C PRO A 52 -43.65 -19.33 13.80
N ALA A 53 -44.02 -19.17 12.54
CA ALA A 53 -44.92 -20.11 11.91
C ALA A 53 -44.14 -21.41 11.76
N VAL A 54 -44.55 -22.44 12.51
CA VAL A 54 -44.05 -23.80 12.35
C VAL A 54 -44.19 -24.14 10.85
N PRO A 55 -43.10 -24.35 10.10
CA PRO A 55 -43.21 -24.78 8.73
C PRO A 55 -43.83 -26.18 8.74
N ASP A 56 -44.96 -26.32 8.05
CA ASP A 56 -45.53 -27.62 7.74
C ASP A 56 -44.61 -28.30 6.71
N ASN A 57 -43.62 -29.04 7.22
CA ASN A 57 -42.69 -29.85 6.43
C ASN A 57 -43.35 -31.13 5.88
N SER A 58 -44.69 -31.19 5.78
CA SER A 58 -45.41 -32.33 5.18
C SER A 58 -45.50 -32.27 3.65
N ALA A 59 -44.91 -31.26 2.99
CA ALA A 59 -44.59 -31.34 1.57
C ALA A 59 -43.43 -32.33 1.36
N SER A 60 -43.73 -33.62 1.54
CA SER A 60 -42.89 -34.71 1.10
C SER A 60 -42.66 -34.55 -0.40
N PHE A 61 -41.41 -34.33 -0.77
CA PHE A 61 -40.92 -34.51 -2.13
C PHE A 61 -41.43 -35.88 -2.60
N THR A 62 -42.24 -35.92 -3.65
CA THR A 62 -42.66 -37.20 -4.18
C THR A 62 -41.45 -37.90 -4.81
N ASP A 63 -41.40 -39.23 -4.75
CA ASP A 63 -40.32 -40.00 -5.40
C ASP A 63 -40.18 -39.64 -6.89
N ALA A 64 -41.27 -39.22 -7.53
CA ALA A 64 -41.28 -38.73 -8.91
C ALA A 64 -40.59 -37.37 -9.09
N GLU A 65 -40.76 -36.43 -8.15
CA GLU A 65 -40.06 -35.13 -8.17
C GLU A 65 -38.57 -35.29 -7.85
N PHE A 66 -38.23 -36.24 -6.96
CA PHE A 66 -36.84 -36.59 -6.69
C PHE A 66 -36.18 -37.26 -7.89
N ASP A 67 -36.86 -38.20 -8.54
CA ASP A 67 -36.36 -38.86 -9.76
C ASP A 67 -36.21 -37.88 -10.92
N ASP A 68 -37.12 -36.92 -11.09
CA ASP A 68 -37.02 -35.89 -12.14
C ASP A 68 -35.87 -34.90 -11.86
N LEU A 69 -35.66 -34.54 -10.58
CA LEU A 69 -34.50 -33.77 -10.15
C LEU A 69 -33.19 -34.54 -10.41
N MET A 70 -33.13 -35.83 -10.05
CA MET A 70 -31.97 -36.69 -10.30
C MET A 70 -31.72 -36.92 -11.79
N ARG A 71 -32.78 -36.94 -12.61
CA ARG A 71 -32.69 -37.07 -14.07
C ARG A 71 -32.23 -35.76 -14.72
N GLN A 72 -32.65 -34.59 -14.23
CA GLN A 72 -32.09 -33.29 -14.62
C GLN A 72 -30.60 -33.16 -14.26
N TRP A 73 -30.19 -33.73 -13.13
CA TRP A 73 -28.78 -33.78 -12.73
C TRP A 73 -27.96 -34.84 -13.49
N ALA A 74 -28.63 -35.86 -14.05
CA ALA A 74 -28.02 -36.91 -14.87
C ALA A 74 -27.98 -36.59 -16.37
N GLU A 75 -28.63 -35.51 -16.84
CA GLU A 75 -28.38 -35.00 -18.18
C GLU A 75 -26.87 -34.67 -18.32
N PRO A 76 -26.19 -35.15 -19.38
CA PRO A 76 -24.75 -35.00 -19.56
C PRO A 76 -24.40 -33.53 -19.85
N THR A 77 -24.45 -32.72 -18.81
CA THR A 77 -24.11 -31.30 -18.81
C THR A 77 -22.60 -31.17 -18.67
N ALA A 78 -21.89 -31.34 -19.78
CA ALA A 78 -20.72 -30.52 -20.13
C ALA A 78 -19.99 -31.17 -21.30
N LYS A 79 -19.96 -30.46 -22.43
CA LYS A 79 -18.83 -30.61 -23.36
C LYS A 79 -17.56 -30.44 -22.51
N LYS A 80 -16.70 -31.46 -22.45
CA LYS A 80 -15.42 -31.40 -21.72
C LYS A 80 -14.73 -30.10 -22.09
N LYS A 81 -14.57 -29.19 -21.12
CA LYS A 81 -13.84 -27.95 -21.36
C LYS A 81 -12.44 -28.33 -21.86
N PRO A 82 -11.91 -27.66 -22.89
CA PRO A 82 -10.54 -27.90 -23.33
C PRO A 82 -9.60 -27.72 -22.13
N ALA A 83 -8.54 -28.54 -22.07
CA ALA A 83 -7.53 -28.38 -21.04
C ALA A 83 -6.94 -26.97 -21.13
N PRO A 84 -6.70 -26.30 -19.98
CA PRO A 84 -6.14 -24.95 -19.99
C PRO A 84 -4.73 -24.97 -20.59
N TYR A 85 -4.35 -23.90 -21.27
CA TYR A 85 -2.98 -23.66 -21.66
C TYR A 85 -2.15 -23.33 -20.42
N VAL A 86 -0.96 -23.91 -20.29
CA VAL A 86 -0.03 -23.60 -19.19
C VAL A 86 1.12 -22.81 -19.79
N ASP A 87 1.35 -21.59 -19.30
CA ASP A 87 2.46 -20.74 -19.77
C ASP A 87 3.83 -21.25 -19.26
N PRO A 88 4.96 -20.68 -19.72
CA PRO A 88 6.30 -21.08 -19.25
C PRO A 88 6.50 -20.92 -17.73
N CYS A 89 5.70 -20.09 -17.07
CA CYS A 89 5.73 -19.84 -15.63
C CYS A 89 4.79 -20.79 -14.86
N GLY A 90 4.06 -21.68 -15.53
CA GLY A 90 3.12 -22.61 -14.92
C GLY A 90 1.72 -22.06 -14.68
N ASN A 91 1.42 -20.83 -15.09
CA ASN A 91 0.07 -20.26 -14.93
C ASN A 91 -0.89 -20.86 -15.95
N LYS A 92 -2.16 -21.05 -15.51
CA LYS A 92 -3.20 -21.65 -16.34
C LYS A 92 -4.05 -20.57 -17.01
N TRP A 93 -4.18 -20.67 -18.33
CA TRP A 93 -4.93 -19.78 -19.20
C TRP A 93 -6.06 -20.54 -19.89
N GLY A 94 -7.14 -19.85 -20.24
CA GLY A 94 -8.27 -20.44 -20.96
C GLY A 94 -7.86 -21.05 -22.30
N SER A 95 -6.94 -20.39 -22.99
CA SER A 95 -6.34 -20.83 -24.24
C SER A 95 -4.97 -20.19 -24.47
N LYS A 96 -4.22 -20.69 -25.45
CA LYS A 96 -2.97 -20.06 -25.90
C LYS A 96 -3.20 -18.66 -26.48
N ALA A 97 -4.33 -18.45 -27.18
CA ALA A 97 -4.69 -17.14 -27.74
C ALA A 97 -4.95 -16.10 -26.64
N ASP A 98 -5.54 -16.50 -25.51
CA ASP A 98 -5.73 -15.63 -24.35
C ASP A 98 -4.38 -15.19 -23.75
N TYR A 99 -3.44 -16.12 -23.61
CA TYR A 99 -2.09 -15.83 -23.15
C TYR A 99 -1.35 -14.88 -24.11
N GLU A 100 -1.41 -15.13 -25.42
CA GLU A 100 -0.76 -14.27 -26.43
C GLU A 100 -1.37 -12.87 -26.47
N SER A 101 -2.69 -12.76 -26.35
CA SER A 101 -3.41 -11.47 -26.25
C SER A 101 -3.02 -10.71 -24.98
N TRP A 102 -2.99 -11.39 -23.83
CA TRP A 102 -2.50 -10.82 -22.58
C TRP A 102 -1.04 -10.37 -22.72
N LYS A 103 -0.16 -11.19 -23.30
CA LYS A 103 1.25 -10.87 -23.49
C LYS A 103 1.42 -9.61 -24.34
N ALA A 104 0.78 -9.55 -25.52
CA ALA A 104 0.83 -8.37 -26.39
C ALA A 104 0.29 -7.10 -25.71
N SER A 105 -0.77 -7.22 -24.90
CA SER A 105 -1.31 -6.11 -24.11
C SER A 105 -0.34 -5.62 -23.02
N ASN A 106 0.34 -6.55 -22.33
CA ASN A 106 1.36 -6.20 -21.35
C ASN A 106 2.58 -5.57 -22.03
N ASP A 107 3.07 -6.11 -23.14
CA ASP A 107 4.19 -5.56 -23.89
C ASP A 107 3.89 -4.12 -24.34
N ALA A 108 2.68 -3.87 -24.86
CA ALA A 108 2.23 -2.53 -25.22
C ALA A 108 2.08 -1.60 -24.00
N ARG A 109 1.67 -2.11 -22.84
CA ARG A 109 1.64 -1.34 -21.58
C ARG A 109 3.06 -0.95 -21.16
N PHE A 110 3.98 -1.92 -21.12
CA PHE A 110 5.37 -1.69 -20.74
C PHE A 110 6.05 -0.68 -21.65
N GLU A 111 5.84 -0.75 -22.96
CA GLU A 111 6.41 0.23 -23.88
C GLU A 111 5.83 1.64 -23.66
N ARG A 112 4.53 1.76 -23.37
CA ARG A 112 3.94 3.06 -23.00
C ARG A 112 4.53 3.60 -21.70
N ASP A 113 4.69 2.77 -20.68
CA ASP A 113 5.27 3.17 -19.39
C ASP A 113 6.75 3.55 -19.55
N ARG A 114 7.51 2.79 -20.36
CA ARG A 114 8.88 3.13 -20.76
C ARG A 114 8.98 4.50 -21.41
N GLN A 115 8.11 4.79 -22.38
CA GLN A 115 8.09 6.10 -23.04
C GLN A 115 7.69 7.22 -22.08
N LYS A 116 6.65 6.98 -21.27
CA LYS A 116 6.15 7.94 -20.27
C LYS A 116 7.21 8.32 -19.25
N HIS A 117 8.00 7.36 -18.79
CA HIS A 117 9.00 7.55 -17.73
C HIS A 117 10.44 7.72 -18.26
N ALA A 118 10.65 7.78 -19.58
CA ALA A 118 11.98 7.86 -20.19
C ALA A 118 12.81 9.05 -19.66
N ALA A 119 12.20 10.23 -19.54
CA ALA A 119 12.88 11.43 -19.05
C ALA A 119 13.26 11.33 -17.56
N GLU A 120 12.38 10.77 -16.74
CA GLU A 120 12.62 10.57 -15.30
C GLU A 120 13.74 9.55 -15.08
N ARG A 121 13.70 8.42 -15.79
CA ARG A 121 14.77 7.41 -15.77
C ARG A 121 16.11 7.99 -16.21
N ALA A 122 16.14 8.77 -17.29
CA ALA A 122 17.36 9.43 -17.76
C ALA A 122 17.94 10.40 -16.70
N ALA A 123 17.09 11.15 -16.01
CA ALA A 123 17.52 12.03 -14.92
C ALA A 123 18.08 11.25 -13.72
N ILE A 124 17.46 10.13 -13.35
CA ILE A 124 17.95 9.25 -12.29
C ILE A 124 19.33 8.69 -12.64
N ILE A 125 19.47 8.11 -13.83
CA ILE A 125 20.75 7.55 -14.32
C ILE A 125 21.84 8.62 -14.33
N ALA A 126 21.53 9.84 -14.82
CA ALA A 126 22.47 10.95 -14.84
C ALA A 126 22.93 11.35 -13.42
N ARG A 127 22.03 11.34 -12.43
CA ARG A 127 22.35 11.68 -11.04
C ARG A 127 23.32 10.69 -10.39
N TYR A 128 23.22 9.40 -10.73
CA TYR A 128 24.16 8.36 -10.25
C TYR A 128 25.38 8.17 -11.16
N GLY A 129 25.43 8.85 -12.31
CA GLY A 129 26.53 8.80 -13.28
C GLY A 129 26.37 7.72 -14.35
N CYS A 130 25.87 6.52 -14.00
CA CYS A 130 25.58 5.46 -14.97
C CYS A 130 24.45 4.54 -14.50
N PHE A 131 24.00 3.66 -15.39
CA PHE A 131 22.93 2.69 -15.09
C PHE A 131 23.36 1.73 -13.97
N GLU A 132 24.58 1.22 -14.04
CA GLU A 132 25.13 0.26 -13.07
C GLU A 132 25.19 0.88 -11.68
N ALA A 133 25.62 2.13 -11.55
CA ALA A 133 25.64 2.85 -10.29
C ALA A 133 24.24 3.17 -9.76
N ALA A 134 23.29 3.51 -10.64
CA ALA A 134 21.90 3.76 -10.26
C ALA A 134 21.20 2.48 -9.76
N ALA A 135 21.51 1.35 -10.40
CA ALA A 135 20.99 0.03 -10.06
C ALA A 135 21.73 -0.64 -8.90
N ALA A 136 22.99 -0.31 -8.63
CA ALA A 136 23.79 -0.87 -7.53
C ALA A 136 23.23 -0.47 -6.15
N ARG A 137 23.53 -1.26 -5.12
CA ARG A 137 23.15 -0.94 -3.72
C ARG A 137 23.76 0.39 -3.31
N ASP A 138 22.94 1.26 -2.72
CA ASP A 138 23.50 2.41 -2.01
C ASP A 138 24.17 1.98 -0.70
N GLU A 139 24.80 2.93 0.00
CA GLU A 139 25.51 2.66 1.25
C GLU A 139 24.60 2.06 2.34
N ARG A 140 23.34 2.49 2.42
CA ARG A 140 22.39 1.97 3.43
C ARG A 140 21.91 0.57 3.06
N GLU A 141 21.56 0.35 1.79
CA GLU A 141 21.22 -0.98 1.27
C GLU A 141 22.37 -1.97 1.52
N GLN A 142 23.62 -1.53 1.30
CA GLN A 142 24.80 -2.36 1.52
C GLN A 142 24.99 -2.74 2.99
N LEU A 143 24.85 -1.79 3.92
CA LEU A 143 24.94 -2.06 5.36
C LEU A 143 23.87 -3.07 5.83
N LEU A 144 22.62 -2.91 5.36
CA LEU A 144 21.52 -3.82 5.70
C LEU A 144 21.76 -5.22 5.10
N HIS A 145 22.27 -5.27 3.87
CA HIS A 145 22.61 -6.52 3.20
C HIS A 145 23.71 -7.29 3.95
N GLU A 146 24.80 -6.62 4.30
CA GLU A 146 25.90 -7.22 5.06
C GLU A 146 25.43 -7.72 6.42
N ALA A 147 24.58 -6.95 7.12
CA ALA A 147 24.01 -7.35 8.38
C ALA A 147 23.10 -8.59 8.27
N ALA A 148 22.36 -8.73 7.17
CA ALA A 148 21.43 -9.86 6.96
C ALA A 148 22.08 -11.09 6.32
N MET A 149 23.31 -10.97 5.78
CA MET A 149 23.97 -12.00 4.97
C MET A 149 23.91 -13.43 5.56
N PRO A 150 24.10 -13.66 6.87
CA PRO A 150 24.03 -15.01 7.45
C PRO A 150 22.65 -15.69 7.35
N TRP A 151 21.58 -14.95 7.06
CA TRP A 151 20.20 -15.42 7.03
C TRP A 151 19.58 -15.38 5.63
N LEU A 152 20.30 -14.88 4.62
CA LEU A 152 19.78 -14.79 3.26
C LEU A 152 19.66 -16.19 2.64
N GLU A 153 18.47 -16.52 2.17
CA GLU A 153 18.09 -17.85 1.71
C GLU A 153 17.58 -17.81 0.27
N GLY A 154 18.07 -18.75 -0.54
CA GLY A 154 17.76 -18.83 -1.95
C GLY A 154 18.41 -17.67 -2.72
N ALA A 155 19.45 -17.98 -3.49
CA ALA A 155 19.83 -17.09 -4.58
C ALA A 155 18.60 -16.93 -5.49
N ASN A 156 18.29 -15.70 -5.91
CA ASN A 156 17.24 -15.54 -6.91
C ASN A 156 17.61 -16.38 -8.14
N VAL A 157 16.56 -17.00 -8.70
CA VAL A 157 16.43 -17.72 -9.98
C VAL A 157 17.74 -17.81 -10.77
N GLU A 158 18.16 -19.02 -11.21
CA GLU A 158 19.19 -19.20 -12.26
C GLU A 158 19.09 -18.04 -13.24
N VAL A 159 20.01 -17.09 -13.10
CA VAL A 159 19.71 -15.71 -13.49
C VAL A 159 19.48 -15.73 -14.98
N ASP A 160 18.25 -15.44 -15.40
CA ASP A 160 18.02 -15.10 -16.80
C ASP A 160 19.10 -14.07 -17.14
N PRO A 161 19.92 -14.29 -18.17
CA PRO A 161 20.98 -13.35 -18.53
C PRO A 161 20.49 -11.89 -18.61
N GLU A 162 19.21 -11.68 -18.90
CA GLU A 162 18.55 -10.37 -18.91
C GLU A 162 18.49 -9.69 -17.52
N PHE A 163 18.41 -10.47 -16.43
CA PHE A 163 18.41 -10.00 -15.04
C PHE A 163 19.76 -10.12 -14.34
N ALA A 164 20.87 -10.34 -15.07
CA ALA A 164 22.21 -10.44 -14.50
C ALA A 164 22.60 -9.22 -13.65
N HIS A 165 22.11 -8.02 -14.00
CA HIS A 165 22.29 -6.79 -13.24
C HIS A 165 21.63 -6.81 -11.85
N GLN A 166 20.70 -7.74 -11.62
CA GLN A 166 20.02 -7.99 -10.34
C GLN A 166 20.62 -9.18 -9.59
N SER A 167 21.62 -9.85 -10.16
CA SER A 167 22.27 -10.99 -9.53
C SER A 167 22.86 -10.60 -8.17
N GLY A 168 22.53 -11.40 -7.16
CA GLY A 168 22.94 -11.13 -5.78
C GLY A 168 22.23 -9.95 -5.09
N ARG A 169 21.28 -9.26 -5.75
CA ARG A 169 20.42 -8.24 -5.12
C ARG A 169 19.18 -8.82 -4.46
N TRP A 170 18.70 -9.94 -4.98
CA TRP A 170 17.41 -10.50 -4.60
C TRP A 170 17.62 -11.83 -3.89
N HIS A 171 16.92 -11.98 -2.79
CA HIS A 171 16.85 -13.22 -2.04
C HIS A 171 15.39 -13.61 -1.90
N LYS A 172 15.09 -14.90 -2.05
CA LYS A 172 13.71 -15.37 -1.92
C LYS A 172 13.22 -15.24 -0.49
N ARG A 173 14.13 -15.47 0.46
CA ARG A 173 13.85 -15.54 1.90
C ARG A 173 14.99 -14.94 2.70
N MET A 174 14.67 -14.51 3.91
CA MET A 174 15.63 -14.04 4.89
C MET A 174 15.21 -14.51 6.27
N GLY A 175 15.96 -15.43 6.87
CA GLY A 175 15.68 -15.95 8.21
C GLY A 175 14.26 -16.50 8.34
N GLY A 176 13.85 -17.31 7.36
CA GLY A 176 12.51 -17.88 7.26
C GLY A 176 11.37 -16.93 6.88
N TRP A 177 11.65 -15.64 6.60
CA TRP A 177 10.66 -14.65 6.17
C TRP A 177 10.69 -14.40 4.67
N GLU A 178 9.52 -14.22 4.07
CA GLU A 178 9.29 -13.76 2.70
C GLU A 178 8.20 -12.66 2.74
N PRO A 179 8.30 -11.58 1.94
CA PRO A 179 7.41 -10.40 2.06
C PRO A 179 5.93 -10.74 1.85
N TYR A 180 5.63 -11.66 0.94
CA TYR A 180 4.28 -12.13 0.62
C TYR A 180 3.89 -13.43 1.33
N GLY A 181 4.66 -13.86 2.33
CA GLY A 181 4.48 -15.13 3.01
C GLY A 181 3.50 -15.07 4.18
N SER A 182 3.16 -16.25 4.71
CA SER A 182 2.37 -16.35 5.94
C SER A 182 3.15 -15.96 7.20
N THR A 183 4.48 -16.02 7.16
CA THR A 183 5.36 -15.57 8.23
C THR A 183 5.43 -14.05 8.24
N LYS A 184 5.07 -13.42 9.36
CA LYS A 184 5.02 -11.95 9.46
C LYS A 184 6.39 -11.28 9.51
N HIS A 185 7.42 -11.98 10.01
CA HIS A 185 8.73 -11.39 10.32
C HIS A 185 9.88 -12.39 10.26
N PRO A 186 11.12 -11.94 9.98
CA PRO A 186 12.30 -12.79 10.08
C PRO A 186 12.60 -13.16 11.54
N VAL A 187 13.43 -14.18 11.73
CA VAL A 187 13.90 -14.61 13.06
C VAL A 187 14.53 -13.45 13.84
N ALA A 188 14.36 -13.44 15.17
CA ALA A 188 14.76 -12.32 16.02
C ALA A 188 16.24 -11.89 15.86
N PRO A 189 17.23 -12.80 15.76
CA PRO A 189 18.62 -12.40 15.54
C PRO A 189 18.84 -11.64 14.22
N CYS A 190 18.14 -12.03 13.15
CA CYS A 190 18.20 -11.34 11.86
C CYS A 190 17.60 -9.94 11.94
N ARG A 191 16.44 -9.80 12.61
CA ARG A 191 15.82 -8.48 12.84
C ARG A 191 16.76 -7.54 13.57
N LEU A 192 17.34 -8.01 14.67
CA LEU A 192 18.27 -7.21 15.47
C LEU A 192 19.53 -6.85 14.69
N ALA A 193 20.04 -7.73 13.82
CA ALA A 193 21.17 -7.40 12.96
C ALA A 193 20.83 -6.24 12.02
N ILE A 194 19.67 -6.28 11.36
CA ILE A 194 19.22 -5.23 10.43
C ILE A 194 18.91 -3.92 11.15
N GLU A 195 18.24 -3.97 12.30
CA GLU A 195 17.94 -2.79 13.12
C GLU A 195 19.22 -2.12 13.66
N ASN A 196 20.29 -2.89 13.89
CA ASN A 196 21.58 -2.37 14.37
C ASN A 196 22.59 -2.05 13.26
N ALA A 197 22.27 -2.32 11.99
CA ALA A 197 23.17 -2.02 10.86
C ALA A 197 23.53 -0.53 10.80
N TYR A 198 22.57 0.34 11.15
CA TYR A 198 22.76 1.75 11.47
C TYR A 198 21.63 2.22 12.41
N PRO A 199 21.79 3.35 13.13
CA PRO A 199 20.83 3.77 14.15
C PRO A 199 19.37 3.79 13.68
N MET A 200 18.46 3.27 14.51
CA MET A 200 17.02 3.37 14.29
C MET A 200 16.52 4.80 14.53
N PRO A 201 15.52 5.27 13.76
CA PRO A 201 14.83 6.52 14.05
C PRO A 201 14.27 6.54 15.47
N SER A 202 14.44 7.67 16.15
CA SER A 202 14.02 7.86 17.54
C SER A 202 12.79 8.77 17.68
N THR A 203 12.40 9.45 16.59
CA THR A 203 11.25 10.34 16.53
C THR A 203 10.33 9.99 15.34
N ILE A 204 9.05 10.37 15.42
CA ILE A 204 8.08 10.14 14.33
C ILE A 204 8.55 10.82 13.03
N ARG A 205 9.13 12.02 13.13
CA ARG A 205 9.70 12.75 11.99
C ARG A 205 10.86 12.00 11.35
N GLU A 206 11.86 11.57 12.13
CA GLU A 206 12.99 10.79 11.60
C GLU A 206 12.53 9.50 10.92
N ALA A 207 11.56 8.79 11.51
CA ALA A 207 11.04 7.55 10.96
C ALA A 207 10.27 7.78 9.65
N ARG A 208 9.48 8.85 9.56
CA ARG A 208 8.82 9.28 8.32
C ARG A 208 9.84 9.65 7.24
N ASP A 209 10.85 10.43 7.59
CA ASP A 209 11.86 10.89 6.63
C ASP A 209 12.67 9.70 6.07
N GLU A 210 13.03 8.73 6.92
CA GLU A 210 13.66 7.48 6.47
C GLU A 210 12.72 6.67 5.57
N HIS A 211 11.44 6.54 5.93
CA HIS A 211 10.46 5.83 5.11
C HIS A 211 10.28 6.45 3.72
N LEU A 212 10.14 7.78 3.64
CA LEU A 212 10.04 8.51 2.36
C LEU A 212 11.30 8.35 1.51
N ALA A 213 12.48 8.29 2.13
CA ALA A 213 13.73 8.02 1.43
C ALA A 213 13.72 6.61 0.80
N TRP A 214 13.19 5.62 1.52
CA TRP A 214 13.03 4.25 1.00
C TRP A 214 11.96 4.16 -0.10
N GLU A 215 10.84 4.86 0.01
CA GLU A 215 9.84 4.94 -1.06
C GLU A 215 10.43 5.57 -2.33
N GLN A 216 11.18 6.66 -2.17
CA GLN A 216 11.89 7.31 -3.26
C GLN A 216 12.90 6.35 -3.90
N ARG A 217 13.68 5.62 -3.09
CA ARG A 217 14.66 4.65 -3.59
C ARG A 217 13.99 3.48 -4.32
N SER A 218 12.89 2.95 -3.78
CA SER A 218 12.08 1.92 -4.42
C SER A 218 11.57 2.40 -5.77
N ARG A 219 10.98 3.59 -5.84
CA ARG A 219 10.52 4.18 -7.11
C ARG A 219 11.65 4.36 -8.12
N GLU A 220 12.82 4.78 -7.68
CA GLU A 220 13.98 4.92 -8.58
C GLU A 220 14.40 3.58 -9.18
N LEU A 221 14.50 2.54 -8.36
CA LEU A 221 14.84 1.20 -8.82
C LEU A 221 13.76 0.64 -9.75
N ASP A 222 12.48 0.90 -9.46
CA ASP A 222 11.34 0.48 -10.29
C ASP A 222 11.42 1.07 -11.70
N LEU A 223 11.78 2.36 -11.79
CA LEU A 223 11.94 3.06 -13.06
C LEU A 223 13.21 2.64 -13.81
N ILE A 224 14.32 2.38 -13.10
CA ILE A 224 15.58 1.93 -13.70
C ILE A 224 15.42 0.51 -14.25
N GLN A 225 14.83 -0.39 -13.47
CA GLN A 225 14.66 -1.81 -13.82
C GLN A 225 13.44 -2.06 -14.71
N GLU A 226 12.66 -1.01 -15.02
CA GLU A 226 11.45 -1.09 -15.83
C GLU A 226 10.42 -2.10 -15.26
N ALA A 227 10.35 -2.21 -13.93
CA ALA A 227 9.45 -3.12 -13.24
C ALA A 227 8.01 -2.58 -13.18
N TYR A 228 7.84 -1.26 -13.14
CA TYR A 228 6.55 -0.54 -13.15
C TYR A 228 5.52 -1.09 -12.14
N GLY A 229 5.98 -1.37 -10.93
CA GLY A 229 5.18 -1.89 -9.83
C GLY A 229 4.83 -3.38 -9.93
N ALA A 230 5.42 -4.11 -10.87
CA ALA A 230 5.19 -5.55 -11.00
C ALA A 230 5.87 -6.36 -9.88
N TYR A 231 6.96 -5.85 -9.31
CA TYR A 231 7.78 -6.57 -8.33
C TYR A 231 8.41 -5.62 -7.29
N GLU A 232 8.78 -6.17 -6.13
CA GLU A 232 9.57 -5.46 -5.13
C GLU A 232 11.00 -5.30 -5.58
N VAL A 233 11.41 -4.06 -5.84
CA VAL A 233 12.76 -3.76 -6.36
C VAL A 233 13.81 -3.49 -5.28
N LEU A 234 13.39 -3.31 -4.03
CA LEU A 234 14.30 -3.19 -2.88
C LEU A 234 14.88 -4.57 -2.52
N ASP A 235 16.13 -4.60 -2.09
CA ASP A 235 16.69 -5.80 -1.47
C ASP A 235 15.88 -6.20 -0.23
N LEU A 236 15.78 -7.49 0.06
CA LEU A 236 14.92 -8.04 1.09
C LEU A 236 15.17 -7.44 2.51
N PRO A 237 16.43 -7.21 2.94
CA PRO A 237 16.72 -6.48 4.19
C PRO A 237 16.28 -5.02 4.16
N ALA A 238 16.38 -4.35 3.00
CA ALA A 238 15.95 -2.96 2.82
C ALA A 238 14.43 -2.85 2.81
N HIS A 239 13.72 -3.79 2.18
CA HIS A 239 12.26 -3.89 2.27
C HIS A 239 11.82 -4.09 3.72
N TYR A 240 12.44 -5.01 4.46
CA TYR A 240 12.15 -5.20 5.87
C TYR A 240 12.37 -3.92 6.69
N ARG A 241 13.48 -3.20 6.45
CA ARG A 241 13.76 -1.93 7.12
C ARG A 241 12.71 -0.87 6.78
N TRP A 242 12.30 -0.76 5.52
CA TRP A 242 11.24 0.14 5.05
C TRP A 242 9.90 -0.10 5.77
N GLU A 243 9.47 -1.35 5.89
CA GLU A 243 8.27 -1.71 6.67
C GLU A 243 8.45 -1.43 8.16
N ARG A 244 9.62 -1.74 8.72
CA ARG A 244 9.93 -1.53 10.14
C ARG A 244 9.83 -0.06 10.52
N VAL A 245 10.43 0.84 9.72
CA VAL A 245 10.37 2.28 9.97
C VAL A 245 8.97 2.85 9.72
N ARG A 246 8.20 2.27 8.79
CA ARG A 246 6.78 2.60 8.61
C ARG A 246 6.02 2.42 9.93
N ARG A 247 6.11 1.24 10.54
CA ARG A 247 5.45 0.92 11.81
C ARG A 247 5.86 1.84 12.96
N LEU A 248 7.13 2.27 12.99
CA LEU A 248 7.60 3.22 14.00
C LEU A 248 6.79 4.52 13.98
N TYR A 249 6.67 5.19 12.84
CA TYR A 249 5.94 6.46 12.78
C TYR A 249 4.42 6.26 12.62
N GLU A 250 3.96 5.09 12.19
CA GLU A 250 2.54 4.74 12.07
C GLU A 250 1.87 4.47 13.43
N SER A 251 2.52 3.72 14.33
CA SER A 251 1.87 3.32 15.58
C SER A 251 2.80 3.23 16.80
N GLU A 252 4.07 2.81 16.65
CA GLU A 252 4.89 2.43 17.81
C GLU A 252 5.55 3.61 18.55
N LEU A 253 6.03 4.63 17.83
CA LEU A 253 6.62 5.80 18.48
C LEU A 253 5.52 6.68 19.09
N PRO A 254 5.73 7.21 20.32
CA PRO A 254 4.75 8.05 20.97
C PRO A 254 4.68 9.41 20.28
N ILE A 255 3.47 9.94 20.14
CA ILE A 255 3.27 11.32 19.71
C ILE A 255 3.66 12.24 20.88
N VAL A 256 4.73 13.05 20.77
CA VAL A 256 5.16 13.94 21.86
C VAL A 256 4.81 15.40 21.57
N THR A 257 4.74 15.75 20.29
CA THR A 257 4.53 17.11 19.80
C THR A 257 3.29 17.23 18.91
N MET A 258 2.86 18.46 18.63
CA MET A 258 1.78 18.72 17.65
C MET A 258 2.19 18.33 16.23
N ASP A 259 3.49 18.39 15.93
CA ASP A 259 4.05 18.00 14.64
C ASP A 259 3.95 16.49 14.41
N ASP A 260 4.30 15.70 15.44
CA ASP A 260 4.12 14.25 15.46
C ASP A 260 2.65 13.86 15.18
N LEU A 261 1.70 14.57 15.80
CA LEU A 261 0.26 14.36 15.59
C LEU A 261 -0.13 14.68 14.15
N HIS A 262 0.39 15.78 13.61
CA HIS A 262 0.13 16.17 12.23
C HIS A 262 0.66 15.13 11.23
N ILE A 263 1.86 14.60 11.45
CA ILE A 263 2.45 13.53 10.62
C ILE A 263 1.55 12.29 10.62
N ARG A 264 1.09 11.84 11.79
CA ARG A 264 0.26 10.63 11.87
C ARG A 264 -1.15 10.84 11.30
N LEU A 265 -1.69 12.05 11.37
CA LEU A 265 -2.93 12.43 10.67
C LEU A 265 -2.75 12.46 9.14
N GLN A 266 -1.62 12.96 8.63
CA GLN A 266 -1.31 12.91 7.19
C GLN A 266 -1.24 11.46 6.72
N PHE A 267 -0.53 10.59 7.47
CA PHE A 267 -0.48 9.16 7.18
C PHE A 267 -1.87 8.52 7.11
N ALA A 268 -2.70 8.73 8.15
CA ALA A 268 -4.06 8.16 8.19
C ALA A 268 -4.96 8.64 7.04
N ARG A 269 -4.77 9.89 6.57
CA ARG A 269 -5.47 10.43 5.40
C ARG A 269 -4.98 9.77 4.11
N ASP A 270 -3.68 9.56 3.98
CA ASP A 270 -3.08 9.07 2.74
C ASP A 270 -3.26 7.54 2.58
N ALA A 271 -3.48 6.80 3.67
CA ALA A 271 -3.67 5.35 3.71
C ALA A 271 -5.07 4.83 3.30
N ASP A 272 -5.88 5.64 2.60
CA ASP A 272 -7.28 5.39 2.21
C ASP A 272 -7.63 3.89 1.96
N ASN A 273 -8.52 3.33 2.81
CA ASN A 273 -9.07 1.96 2.76
C ASN A 273 -8.10 0.77 2.98
N THR A 274 -6.86 0.98 3.40
CA THR A 274 -5.97 -0.12 3.78
C THR A 274 -6.17 -0.52 5.25
N HIS A 275 -5.91 -1.79 5.58
CA HIS A 275 -5.99 -2.30 6.96
C HIS A 275 -5.09 -1.51 7.95
N ASP A 276 -4.11 -0.78 7.41
CA ASP A 276 -3.11 0.03 8.11
C ASP A 276 -3.73 1.17 8.95
N VAL A 277 -4.84 1.77 8.52
CA VAL A 277 -5.47 2.90 9.26
C VAL A 277 -5.93 2.48 10.67
N CYS A 278 -6.34 1.23 10.85
CA CYS A 278 -6.88 0.74 12.13
C CYS A 278 -5.85 0.78 13.26
N ASP A 279 -4.56 0.60 12.95
CA ASP A 279 -3.51 0.50 13.96
C ASP A 279 -3.05 1.88 14.47
N ALA A 280 -3.12 2.91 13.63
CA ALA A 280 -2.70 4.27 13.98
C ALA A 280 -3.74 5.03 14.82
N VAL A 281 -5.05 4.77 14.60
CA VAL A 281 -6.17 5.56 15.14
C VAL A 281 -6.16 5.71 16.67
N PRO A 282 -5.96 4.65 17.48
CA PRO A 282 -5.98 4.80 18.94
C PRO A 282 -4.94 5.81 19.42
N SER A 283 -3.71 5.75 18.88
CA SER A 283 -2.63 6.66 19.27
C SER A 283 -2.92 8.12 18.91
N ILE A 284 -3.62 8.36 17.80
CA ILE A 284 -4.02 9.71 17.36
C ILE A 284 -5.06 10.30 18.32
N ILE A 285 -6.08 9.52 18.69
CA ILE A 285 -7.14 9.97 19.60
C ILE A 285 -6.55 10.32 20.97
N ASP A 286 -5.78 9.40 21.55
CA ASP A 286 -5.14 9.60 22.86
C ASP A 286 -4.23 10.84 22.86
N ALA A 287 -3.44 11.02 21.79
CA ALA A 287 -2.56 12.17 21.67
C ALA A 287 -3.32 13.48 21.46
N PHE A 288 -4.41 13.47 20.69
CA PHE A 288 -5.27 14.64 20.52
C PHE A 288 -5.88 15.07 21.85
N GLU A 289 -6.44 14.15 22.64
CA GLU A 289 -6.98 14.45 23.96
C GLU A 289 -5.91 15.05 24.88
N ARG A 290 -4.74 14.41 24.95
CA ARG A 290 -3.63 14.88 25.80
C ARG A 290 -3.07 16.24 25.35
N LEU A 291 -2.83 16.44 24.05
CA LEU A 291 -2.12 17.63 23.54
C LEU A 291 -3.05 18.81 23.28
N VAL A 292 -4.31 18.57 22.94
CA VAL A 292 -5.28 19.62 22.55
C VAL A 292 -6.26 19.91 23.69
N MET A 293 -6.82 18.88 24.33
CA MET A 293 -7.88 19.06 25.34
C MET A 293 -7.33 19.34 26.74
N HIS A 294 -6.15 18.80 27.06
CA HIS A 294 -5.49 19.00 28.36
C HIS A 294 -4.29 19.95 28.31
N ALA A 295 -4.09 20.66 27.20
CA ALA A 295 -3.23 21.83 27.21
C ALA A 295 -3.75 22.72 28.36
N PRO A 296 -2.97 22.94 29.45
CA PRO A 296 -3.44 23.72 30.57
C PRO A 296 -3.92 25.01 29.96
N HIS A 297 -5.22 25.30 30.10
CA HIS A 297 -5.76 26.59 29.72
C HIS A 297 -4.79 27.57 30.35
N ALA A 298 -3.95 28.19 29.52
CA ALA A 298 -2.95 29.11 29.99
C ALA A 298 -3.79 30.16 30.68
N THR A 299 -3.85 30.04 32.00
CA THR A 299 -4.68 30.88 32.82
C THR A 299 -4.09 32.22 32.50
N SER A 300 -4.86 33.01 31.75
CA SER A 300 -4.59 34.40 31.46
C SER A 300 -4.63 35.11 32.81
N VAL A 301 -3.67 34.82 33.68
CA VAL A 301 -3.33 35.60 34.84
C VAL A 301 -2.77 36.86 34.23
N GLY A 302 -3.61 37.89 34.24
CA GLY A 302 -3.44 39.10 33.47
C GLY A 302 -1.99 39.57 33.47
N ALA A 303 -1.34 39.42 32.31
CA ALA A 303 -0.27 40.33 31.99
C ALA A 303 -0.91 41.73 32.00
N PRO A 304 -0.47 42.65 32.88
CA PRO A 304 -1.01 44.00 32.90
C PRO A 304 -0.86 44.58 31.49
N PRO A 305 -1.84 45.38 31.02
CA PRO A 305 -1.86 45.87 29.65
C PRO A 305 -0.50 46.49 29.34
N SER A 306 0.23 45.85 28.41
CA SER A 306 1.47 46.37 27.88
C SER A 306 1.18 47.77 27.37
N ARG A 307 1.63 48.78 28.13
CA ARG A 307 1.57 50.18 27.72
C ARG A 307 2.33 50.26 26.42
N ARG A 308 1.60 50.40 25.31
CA ARG A 308 2.15 50.70 23.99
C ARG A 308 3.24 51.77 24.15
N PRO A 309 4.50 51.51 23.78
CA PRO A 309 5.49 52.56 23.70
C PRO A 309 4.97 53.63 22.74
N ARG A 310 4.89 54.85 23.24
CA ARG A 310 4.45 56.05 22.53
C ARG A 310 5.31 56.16 21.26
N LYS A 311 4.68 56.12 20.07
CA LYS A 311 5.34 56.34 18.78
C LYS A 311 6.11 57.67 18.83
N THR A 312 7.41 57.62 19.03
CA THR A 312 8.31 58.73 18.71
C THR A 312 8.41 58.80 17.18
N LYS A 313 8.08 59.97 16.63
CA LYS A 313 8.18 60.28 15.20
C LYS A 313 9.58 59.92 14.69
N PRO A 314 9.73 59.14 13.61
CA PRO A 314 11.02 59.00 12.96
C PRO A 314 11.45 60.34 12.37
N LYS A 315 12.64 60.78 12.75
CA LYS A 315 13.35 61.92 12.17
C LYS A 315 13.76 61.53 10.75
N ALA A 316 13.45 62.38 9.78
CA ALA A 316 13.76 62.19 8.37
C ALA A 316 15.26 61.88 8.18
N ALA A 317 15.55 60.68 7.67
CA ALA A 317 16.88 60.33 7.19
C ALA A 317 16.87 60.45 5.66
N THR A 318 17.74 61.33 5.21
CA THR A 318 18.12 61.69 3.86
C THR A 318 18.41 60.46 2.99
N ALA A 319 17.83 60.42 1.80
CA ALA A 319 18.17 59.48 0.74
C ALA A 319 19.59 59.75 0.20
N PRO A 320 20.29 58.72 -0.28
CA PRO A 320 21.17 58.89 -1.43
C PRO A 320 20.77 57.97 -2.59
N ALA A 321 20.71 58.62 -3.75
CA ALA A 321 20.76 58.16 -5.12
C ALA A 321 21.08 56.68 -5.42
N ASP A 322 20.18 56.05 -6.17
CA ASP A 322 20.47 55.14 -7.30
C ASP A 322 21.22 55.96 -8.38
N PRO A 323 22.22 55.45 -9.14
CA PRO A 323 22.01 54.40 -10.13
C PRO A 323 23.15 53.40 -10.36
N ARG A 324 22.77 52.19 -10.77
CA ARG A 324 23.36 51.39 -11.87
C ARG A 324 24.74 51.85 -12.37
N GLN A 325 25.78 51.03 -12.16
CA GLN A 325 26.81 50.72 -13.18
C GLN A 325 27.94 49.81 -12.65
N ARG A 326 28.50 49.02 -13.59
CA ARG A 326 29.78 48.27 -13.59
C ARG A 326 29.79 46.90 -12.91
N ASP A 327 30.33 45.83 -13.47
CA ASP A 327 30.96 45.49 -14.75
C ASP A 327 30.95 43.94 -14.75
N LEU A 328 30.51 43.24 -15.80
CA LEU A 328 31.37 42.76 -16.90
C LEU A 328 32.68 42.13 -16.40
N PHE A 329 32.78 40.80 -16.40
CA PHE A 329 33.75 40.01 -17.19
C PHE A 329 33.61 38.49 -16.90
N PRO A 330 33.54 37.64 -17.94
CA PRO A 330 33.87 36.23 -17.89
C PRO A 330 35.35 36.01 -18.26
N GLU A 331 35.97 34.91 -17.83
CA GLU A 331 37.08 34.19 -18.54
C GLU A 331 37.52 32.99 -17.69
N ASN A 332 37.34 31.76 -18.19
CA ASN A 332 38.33 30.94 -18.91
C ASN A 332 39.42 30.34 -18.02
N GLY A 333 39.51 29.00 -18.04
CA GLY A 333 40.60 28.25 -17.42
C GLY A 333 40.52 26.77 -17.78
N ALA A 334 40.81 26.43 -19.03
CA ALA A 334 41.11 25.07 -19.49
C ALA A 334 42.57 24.72 -19.17
N THR A 335 42.84 23.48 -18.74
CA THR A 335 44.03 22.63 -19.04
C THR A 335 44.10 21.43 -18.09
N PRO A 336 44.89 20.38 -18.37
CA PRO A 336 45.34 19.83 -19.66
C PRO A 336 44.79 18.42 -19.94
#